data_AF-A0A660SRL8-F1
#
_entry.id   AF-A0A660SRL8-F1
#
_cell.length_a   1.000
_cell.length_b   1.000
_cell.length_c   1.000
_cell.angle_alpha   90.00
_cell.angle_beta   90.00
_cell.angle_gamma   90.00
#
_symmetry.space_group_name_H-M   'P 1'
#
loop_
_entity.id
_entity.type
_entity.pdbx_description
1 polymer ?
#
loop_
_entity_poly.entity_id
_entity_poly.type
_entity_poly.pdbx_seq_one_letter_code
_entity_poly.pdbx_strand_id
1 'polypeptide(L)'
;MVGLPAEESNDTKQCRNDEDSVNNGNGLLHKIYYTVNRGLVVNIRNRALPEGWYPSSEGEIRELLSEWKPKFHSRVGLRDIIAGIVPHAGWVFCGSIIADVLSSFQKNLETIIVLGGHNSPGGPVIEYSEDCWSLPSGDLSRDKGLSERVKVNLSEDISMVGERSVDNTVEVIMPLIAVMYPDVKWAAWRLPSDKSSIEFGKILASTVKETGKRVAVIGSTDLTHYGANYGFTPRESLKSP
;
A
#
# COMPACT_ATOMS: atom_id res chain seq x y z
N MET A 1 13.46 47.27 -1.11
CA MET A 1 13.90 45.89 -0.85
C MET A 1 12.77 45.00 -1.33
N VAL A 2 12.90 44.50 -2.56
CA VAL A 2 11.82 43.84 -3.30
C VAL A 2 11.79 42.37 -2.87
N GLY A 3 10.64 41.91 -2.37
CA GLY A 3 10.43 40.54 -1.95
C GLY A 3 10.51 39.59 -3.14
N LEU A 4 11.26 38.51 -2.99
CA LEU A 4 11.24 37.37 -3.90
C LEU A 4 9.92 36.61 -3.69
N PRO A 5 9.22 36.21 -4.76
CA PRO A 5 8.02 35.40 -4.64
C PRO A 5 8.38 33.98 -4.20
N ALA A 6 7.53 33.39 -3.37
CA ALA A 6 7.58 31.99 -3.03
C ALA A 6 7.33 31.14 -4.30
N GLU A 7 8.25 30.23 -4.61
CA GLU A 7 8.01 29.20 -5.62
C GLU A 7 7.02 28.18 -5.06
N GLU A 8 5.78 28.19 -5.57
CA GLU A 8 4.86 27.07 -5.44
C GLU A 8 5.38 25.93 -6.33
N SER A 9 5.97 24.90 -5.73
CA SER A 9 6.37 23.68 -6.44
C SER A 9 5.13 22.84 -6.74
N ASN A 10 4.64 22.96 -7.96
CA ASN A 10 3.53 22.20 -8.53
C ASN A 10 3.97 20.75 -8.89
N ASP A 11 4.52 20.02 -7.91
CA ASP A 11 5.29 18.78 -8.11
C ASP A 11 4.49 17.51 -7.79
N THR A 12 3.22 17.51 -8.16
CA THR A 12 2.35 16.33 -8.07
C THR A 12 1.44 16.33 -9.29
N LYS A 13 1.58 15.32 -10.17
CA LYS A 13 0.42 14.74 -10.87
C LYS A 13 0.66 13.47 -11.66
N GLN A 14 1.87 13.07 -12.01
CA GLN A 14 2.09 11.80 -12.71
C GLN A 14 3.58 11.44 -12.73
N CYS A 15 3.94 10.18 -12.48
CA CYS A 15 5.33 9.74 -12.60
C CYS A 15 5.75 9.50 -14.05
N ARG A 16 4.79 9.30 -14.97
CA ARG A 16 4.97 9.21 -16.41
C ARG A 16 4.40 10.46 -17.10
N ASN A 17 5.19 11.06 -18.00
CA ASN A 17 4.64 11.83 -19.12
C ASN A 17 4.35 10.83 -20.26
N ASP A 18 3.30 11.04 -21.05
CA ASP A 18 2.84 10.11 -22.10
C ASP A 18 3.81 9.90 -23.29
N GLU A 19 5.03 10.43 -23.21
CA GLU A 19 6.07 10.32 -24.23
C GLU A 19 7.29 9.60 -23.63
N ASP A 20 7.73 8.54 -24.30
CA ASP A 20 8.95 7.73 -24.04
C ASP A 20 8.81 6.49 -23.13
N SER A 21 8.42 5.36 -23.73
CA SER A 21 8.65 4.01 -23.18
C SER A 21 9.68 3.25 -24.02
N VAL A 22 10.83 2.87 -23.46
CA VAL A 22 11.80 1.95 -24.08
C VAL A 22 12.02 0.75 -23.15
N ASN A 23 11.83 -0.46 -23.67
CA ASN A 23 11.86 -1.71 -22.90
C ASN A 23 13.21 -2.42 -23.09
N ASN A 24 14.07 -2.45 -22.06
CA ASN A 24 15.31 -3.22 -22.06
C ASN A 24 15.24 -4.32 -20.99
N GLY A 25 14.96 -5.55 -21.44
CA GLY A 25 14.82 -6.72 -20.58
C GLY A 25 16.13 -7.11 -19.90
N ASN A 26 16.09 -7.19 -18.57
CA ASN A 26 16.98 -8.05 -17.80
C ASN A 26 16.39 -8.39 -16.42
N GLY A 27 15.91 -9.62 -16.27
CA GLY A 27 16.18 -10.52 -15.14
C GLY A 27 15.75 -10.20 -13.69
N LEU A 28 15.17 -9.04 -13.36
CA LEU A 28 14.44 -8.86 -12.08
C LEU A 28 12.95 -8.66 -12.39
N LEU A 29 12.16 -9.70 -12.10
CA LEU A 29 10.73 -9.72 -12.35
C LEU A 29 10.06 -8.49 -11.70
N HIS A 30 9.38 -7.68 -12.52
CA HIS A 30 8.54 -6.51 -12.19
C HIS A 30 9.19 -5.13 -12.06
N LYS A 31 10.50 -4.97 -12.31
CA LYS A 31 11.15 -3.65 -12.41
C LYS A 31 11.33 -3.25 -13.87
N ILE A 32 10.59 -2.25 -14.34
CA ILE A 32 10.84 -1.62 -15.66
C ILE A 32 11.53 -0.28 -15.40
N TYR A 33 12.64 -0.06 -16.09
CA TYR A 33 13.53 1.08 -15.92
C TYR A 33 13.07 2.32 -16.73
N TYR A 34 12.86 3.42 -16.00
CA TYR A 34 12.98 4.87 -16.30
C TYR A 34 12.12 5.56 -17.40
N THR A 35 11.36 6.57 -16.96
CA THR A 35 11.05 7.78 -17.76
C THR A 35 11.99 8.89 -17.30
N VAL A 36 12.68 9.55 -18.24
CA VAL A 36 13.59 10.67 -17.92
C VAL A 36 12.79 11.96 -17.88
N ASN A 37 12.39 12.39 -16.69
CA ASN A 37 11.84 13.74 -16.51
C ASN A 37 12.95 14.64 -15.96
N ARG A 38 13.41 15.64 -16.73
CA ARG A 38 14.48 16.58 -16.33
C ARG A 38 15.80 15.93 -15.87
N GLY A 39 16.13 14.74 -16.35
CA GLY A 39 17.36 14.00 -15.97
C GLY A 39 17.25 13.14 -14.71
N LEU A 40 16.07 13.05 -14.08
CA LEU A 40 15.81 12.13 -12.98
C LEU A 40 15.35 10.77 -13.49
N VAL A 41 15.87 9.74 -12.81
CA VAL A 41 15.74 8.33 -13.09
C VAL A 41 14.74 7.77 -12.07
N VAL A 42 13.50 7.52 -12.48
CA VAL A 42 12.40 7.08 -11.60
C VAL A 42 12.20 5.56 -11.67
N ASN A 43 12.24 4.88 -10.53
CA ASN A 43 11.97 3.45 -10.46
C ASN A 43 10.46 3.19 -10.30
N ILE A 44 9.83 2.52 -11.27
CA ILE A 44 8.39 2.27 -11.30
C ILE A 44 8.10 0.79 -11.09
N ARG A 45 7.30 0.50 -10.05
CA ARG A 45 6.69 -0.81 -9.85
C ARG A 45 5.47 -0.95 -10.74
N ASN A 46 5.43 -1.97 -11.59
CA ASN A 46 4.20 -2.32 -12.32
C ASN A 46 3.38 -3.34 -11.53
N ARG A 47 2.13 -3.55 -11.95
CA ARG A 47 1.32 -4.70 -11.54
C ARG A 47 2.14 -6.00 -11.64
N ALA A 48 2.13 -6.77 -10.55
CA ALA A 48 2.74 -8.09 -10.45
C ALA A 48 1.71 -9.20 -10.22
N LEU A 49 0.55 -8.89 -9.61
CA LEU A 49 -0.55 -9.84 -9.46
C LEU A 49 -1.23 -10.08 -10.81
N PRO A 50 -1.54 -11.35 -11.16
CA PRO A 50 -2.19 -11.66 -12.42
C PRO A 50 -3.62 -11.11 -12.49
N GLU A 51 -4.20 -11.16 -13.69
CA GLU A 51 -5.64 -10.93 -13.89
C GLU A 51 -6.46 -11.84 -12.98
N GLY A 52 -7.62 -11.35 -12.53
CA GLY A 52 -8.50 -12.03 -11.58
C GLY A 52 -8.32 -11.64 -10.11
N TRP A 53 -7.16 -11.07 -9.71
CA TRP A 53 -7.00 -10.53 -8.36
C TRP A 53 -7.77 -9.21 -8.16
N TYR A 54 -7.68 -8.33 -9.15
CA TYR A 54 -8.42 -7.07 -9.25
C TYR A 54 -8.50 -6.64 -10.73
N PRO A 55 -9.43 -5.75 -11.12
CA PRO A 55 -9.62 -5.32 -12.51
C PRO A 55 -8.39 -4.66 -13.13
N SER A 56 -8.30 -4.63 -14.46
CA SER A 56 -7.15 -4.04 -15.17
C SER A 56 -7.39 -2.59 -15.62
N SER A 57 -8.61 -2.08 -15.49
CA SER A 57 -8.97 -0.71 -15.87
C SER A 57 -9.55 0.11 -14.71
N GLU A 58 -9.31 1.42 -14.72
CA GLU A 58 -9.94 2.35 -13.77
C GLU A 58 -11.47 2.33 -13.85
N GLY A 59 -12.02 2.21 -15.06
CA GLY A 59 -13.47 2.18 -15.29
C GLY A 59 -14.17 1.06 -14.54
N GLU A 60 -13.64 -0.17 -14.64
CA GLU A 60 -14.16 -1.33 -13.90
C GLU A 60 -14.03 -1.16 -12.38
N ILE A 61 -12.91 -0.59 -11.91
CA ILE A 61 -12.75 -0.31 -10.47
C ILE A 61 -13.81 0.68 -9.98
N ARG A 62 -14.10 1.73 -10.76
CA ARG A 62 -15.13 2.72 -10.43
C ARG A 62 -16.54 2.15 -10.47
N GLU A 63 -16.81 1.23 -11.40
CA GLU A 63 -18.09 0.51 -11.46
C GLU A 63 -18.29 -0.35 -10.21
N LEU A 64 -17.29 -1.13 -9.79
CA LEU A 64 -17.32 -1.90 -8.55
C LEU A 64 -17.53 -1.01 -7.32
N LEU A 65 -16.84 0.12 -7.23
CA LEU A 65 -17.03 1.08 -6.13
C LEU A 65 -18.46 1.65 -6.08
N SER A 66 -19.07 1.91 -7.24
CA SER A 66 -20.46 2.34 -7.37
C SER A 66 -21.45 1.25 -6.95
N GLU A 67 -21.14 -0.02 -7.22
CA GLU A 67 -21.92 -1.18 -6.78
C GLU A 67 -21.82 -1.38 -5.26
N TRP A 68 -20.60 -1.42 -4.73
CA TRP A 68 -20.34 -1.68 -3.31
C TRP A 68 -20.85 -0.56 -2.39
N LYS A 69 -20.91 0.68 -2.90
CA LYS A 69 -21.39 1.87 -2.16
C LYS A 69 -20.80 1.95 -0.75
N PRO A 70 -19.47 2.05 -0.61
CA PRO A 70 -18.84 1.99 0.70
C PRO A 70 -19.30 3.15 1.59
N LYS A 71 -19.69 2.84 2.83
CA LYS A 71 -20.57 3.71 3.65
C LYS A 71 -20.13 3.82 5.12
N PHE A 72 -18.85 3.98 5.40
CA PHE A 72 -18.39 3.95 6.79
C PHE A 72 -18.38 5.31 7.51
N HIS A 73 -18.10 6.44 6.81
CA HIS A 73 -18.13 7.77 7.44
C HIS A 73 -19.47 8.09 8.14
N SER A 74 -20.58 7.51 7.68
CA SER A 74 -21.91 7.80 8.22
C SER A 74 -22.35 6.92 9.39
N ARG A 75 -21.65 5.82 9.71
CA ARG A 75 -22.19 4.80 10.64
C ARG A 75 -21.71 4.90 12.08
N VAL A 76 -20.52 5.47 12.35
CA VAL A 76 -19.89 5.28 13.67
C VAL A 76 -19.59 6.59 14.42
N GLY A 77 -19.78 7.77 13.81
CA GLY A 77 -19.47 9.04 14.50
C GLY A 77 -18.01 9.18 14.96
N LEU A 78 -17.15 8.24 14.56
CA LEU A 78 -15.72 8.25 14.84
C LEU A 78 -15.10 9.36 14.00
N ARG A 79 -14.54 10.34 14.69
CA ARG A 79 -13.62 11.31 14.08
C ARG A 79 -12.22 10.71 14.18
N ASP A 80 -11.37 11.04 13.20
CA ASP A 80 -9.93 10.76 13.24
C ASP A 80 -9.56 9.25 13.21
N ILE A 81 -10.21 8.46 12.34
CA ILE A 81 -9.77 7.08 12.08
C ILE A 81 -8.42 7.12 11.33
N ILE A 82 -7.37 6.71 12.02
CA ILE A 82 -5.98 6.69 11.52
C ILE A 82 -5.45 5.29 11.21
N ALA A 83 -6.22 4.23 11.46
CA ALA A 83 -5.80 2.88 11.18
C ALA A 83 -6.99 1.96 10.89
N GLY A 84 -6.75 0.94 10.06
CA GLY A 84 -7.71 -0.09 9.71
C GLY A 84 -7.04 -1.42 9.43
N ILE A 85 -7.80 -2.51 9.56
CA ILE A 85 -7.36 -3.86 9.18
C ILE A 85 -8.23 -4.31 8.01
N VAL A 86 -7.61 -4.83 6.96
CA VAL A 86 -8.30 -5.30 5.76
C VAL A 86 -7.81 -6.68 5.33
N PRO A 87 -8.68 -7.51 4.72
CA PRO A 87 -8.28 -8.76 4.06
C PRO A 87 -7.50 -8.49 2.77
N HIS A 88 -6.89 -9.53 2.21
CA HIS A 88 -6.06 -9.45 1.00
C HIS A 88 -6.27 -10.58 -0.01
N ALA A 89 -7.45 -11.21 0.00
CA ALA A 89 -7.90 -12.08 -1.07
C ALA A 89 -8.22 -11.29 -2.37
N GLY A 90 -8.54 -12.00 -3.45
CA GLY A 90 -9.03 -11.36 -4.68
C GLY A 90 -10.31 -10.56 -4.45
N TRP A 91 -10.50 -9.47 -5.20
CA TRP A 91 -11.56 -8.48 -4.95
C TRP A 91 -12.97 -9.03 -5.02
N VAL A 92 -13.21 -10.11 -5.77
CA VAL A 92 -14.52 -10.78 -5.80
C VAL A 92 -14.94 -11.28 -4.41
N PHE A 93 -13.98 -11.55 -3.52
CA PHE A 93 -14.22 -12.01 -2.17
C PHE A 93 -14.26 -10.86 -1.15
N CYS A 94 -13.35 -9.90 -1.29
CA CYS A 94 -13.11 -8.94 -0.21
C CYS A 94 -12.89 -7.48 -0.63
N GLY A 95 -13.05 -7.16 -1.91
CA GLY A 95 -12.84 -5.80 -2.42
C GLY A 95 -13.77 -4.77 -1.75
N SER A 96 -15.03 -5.14 -1.53
CA SER A 96 -16.00 -4.29 -0.82
C SER A 96 -15.61 -3.99 0.63
N ILE A 97 -15.01 -4.96 1.33
CA ILE A 97 -14.53 -4.79 2.72
C ILE A 97 -13.34 -3.82 2.75
N ILE A 98 -12.38 -3.99 1.84
CA ILE A 98 -11.23 -3.08 1.71
C ILE A 98 -11.75 -1.65 1.42
N ALA A 99 -12.68 -1.50 0.47
CA ALA A 99 -13.28 -0.22 0.11
C ALA A 99 -14.04 0.41 1.28
N ASP A 100 -14.77 -0.38 2.08
CA ASP A 100 -15.47 0.11 3.27
C ASP A 100 -14.50 0.67 4.31
N VAL A 101 -13.42 -0.04 4.63
CA VAL A 101 -12.40 0.44 5.58
C VAL A 101 -11.70 1.68 5.04
N LEU A 102 -11.29 1.69 3.78
CA LEU A 102 -10.71 2.88 3.15
C LEU A 102 -11.68 4.06 3.15
N SER A 103 -12.98 3.81 2.99
CA SER A 103 -14.00 4.85 3.06
C SER A 103 -14.18 5.44 4.45
N SER A 104 -13.56 4.87 5.50
CA SER A 104 -13.63 5.38 6.87
C SER A 104 -12.56 6.42 7.20
N PHE A 105 -11.47 6.45 6.43
CA PHE A 105 -10.34 7.34 6.68
C PHE A 105 -10.60 8.79 6.24
N GLN A 106 -9.92 9.74 6.88
CA GLN A 106 -10.04 11.15 6.52
C GLN A 106 -9.64 11.41 5.06
N LYS A 107 -10.29 12.37 4.40
CA LYS A 107 -10.02 12.68 3.00
C LYS A 107 -8.72 13.45 2.74
N ASN A 108 -8.23 14.17 3.73
CA ASN A 108 -7.05 15.04 3.60
C ASN A 108 -5.73 14.36 4.02
N LEU A 109 -5.62 13.04 3.89
CA LEU A 109 -4.39 12.30 4.19
C LEU A 109 -3.26 12.68 3.23
N GLU A 110 -2.03 12.70 3.76
CA GLU A 110 -0.81 12.91 2.97
C GLU A 110 -0.16 11.57 2.59
N THR A 111 -0.25 10.58 3.47
CA THR A 111 0.34 9.26 3.26
C THR A 111 -0.59 8.16 3.76
N ILE A 112 -0.77 7.10 2.97
CA ILE A 112 -1.35 5.84 3.43
C ILE A 112 -0.25 4.78 3.46
N ILE A 113 -0.12 4.13 4.62
CA ILE A 113 0.86 3.06 4.84
C ILE A 113 0.16 1.71 4.77
N VAL A 114 0.72 0.75 4.05
CA VAL A 114 0.21 -0.62 3.97
C VAL A 114 1.23 -1.59 4.54
N LEU A 115 0.83 -2.32 5.60
CA LEU A 115 1.65 -3.32 6.27
C LEU A 115 1.05 -4.69 5.97
N GLY A 116 1.79 -5.56 5.29
CA GLY A 116 1.36 -6.92 4.95
C GLY A 116 2.40 -7.97 5.30
N GLY A 117 2.36 -9.09 4.58
CA GLY A 117 3.39 -10.11 4.56
C GLY A 117 2.92 -11.50 4.98
N HIS A 118 3.27 -12.50 4.17
CA HIS A 118 3.26 -13.92 4.54
C HIS A 118 4.60 -14.35 5.17
N ASN A 119 5.35 -13.41 5.76
CA ASN A 119 6.71 -13.64 6.21
C ASN A 119 6.73 -14.55 7.45
N SER A 120 7.55 -15.61 7.39
CA SER A 120 7.79 -16.48 8.53
C SER A 120 8.49 -15.74 9.68
N PRO A 121 8.29 -16.17 10.94
CA PRO A 121 9.07 -15.69 12.07
C PRO A 121 10.58 -15.82 11.84
N GLY A 122 11.35 -14.82 12.26
CA GLY A 122 12.80 -14.71 12.05
C GLY A 122 13.21 -14.17 10.68
N GLY A 123 12.25 -13.89 9.79
CA GLY A 123 12.51 -13.24 8.51
C GLY A 123 12.78 -11.74 8.64
N PRO A 124 13.35 -11.10 7.61
CA PRO A 124 13.53 -9.65 7.59
C PRO A 124 12.21 -8.93 7.34
N VAL A 125 12.17 -7.63 7.68
CA VAL A 125 11.21 -6.70 7.11
C VAL A 125 11.52 -6.53 5.62
N ILE A 126 10.50 -6.60 4.77
CA ILE A 126 10.65 -6.41 3.32
C ILE A 126 10.07 -5.06 2.92
N GLU A 127 10.92 -4.17 2.41
CA GLU A 127 10.56 -2.83 1.93
C GLU A 127 10.20 -2.83 0.45
N TYR A 128 9.10 -2.15 0.11
CA TYR A 128 8.79 -1.69 -1.23
C TYR A 128 9.45 -0.33 -1.45
N SER A 129 10.49 -0.28 -2.30
CA SER A 129 11.40 0.88 -2.42
C SER A 129 11.30 1.62 -3.76
N GLU A 130 10.43 1.16 -4.66
CA GLU A 130 10.13 1.83 -5.92
C GLU A 130 9.60 3.24 -5.69
N ASP A 131 9.95 4.20 -6.55
CA ASP A 131 9.56 5.59 -6.40
C ASP A 131 8.06 5.79 -6.70
N CYS A 132 7.51 4.98 -7.61
CA CYS A 132 6.09 4.99 -7.96
C CYS A 132 5.54 3.58 -8.19
N TRP A 133 4.22 3.44 -8.05
CA TRP A 133 3.47 2.24 -8.37
C TRP A 133 2.49 2.54 -9.50
N SER A 134 2.68 1.91 -10.65
CA SER A 134 1.79 2.03 -11.80
C SER A 134 0.59 1.11 -11.64
N LEU A 135 -0.58 1.71 -11.51
CA LEU A 135 -1.85 1.04 -11.20
C LEU A 135 -2.90 1.37 -12.29
N PRO A 136 -4.00 0.62 -12.37
CA PRO A 136 -5.03 0.84 -13.39
C PRO A 136 -5.60 2.27 -13.46
N SER A 137 -5.56 3.01 -12.35
CA SER A 137 -6.07 4.39 -12.24
C SER A 137 -4.98 5.46 -12.32
N GLY A 138 -3.77 5.09 -12.74
CA GLY A 138 -2.61 5.97 -12.77
C GLY A 138 -1.53 5.60 -11.76
N ASP A 139 -0.47 6.40 -11.73
CA ASP A 139 0.70 6.16 -10.89
C ASP A 139 0.50 6.75 -9.49
N LEU A 140 0.87 5.97 -8.46
CA LEU A 140 0.89 6.42 -7.07
C LEU A 140 2.34 6.62 -6.61
N SER A 141 2.68 7.80 -6.10
CA SER A 141 4.05 8.12 -5.67
C SER A 141 4.35 7.64 -4.26
N ARG A 142 5.57 7.14 -4.03
CA ARG A 142 6.04 6.72 -2.71
C ARG A 142 6.33 7.93 -1.83
N ASP A 143 6.02 7.83 -0.55
CA ASP A 143 6.51 8.76 0.48
C ASP A 143 7.95 8.42 0.86
N LYS A 144 8.88 8.71 -0.07
CA LYS A 144 10.31 8.49 0.12
C LYS A 144 10.84 9.13 1.41
N GLY A 145 10.40 10.34 1.72
CA GLY A 145 10.82 11.05 2.93
C GLY A 145 10.46 10.31 4.21
N LEU A 146 9.27 9.71 4.28
CA LEU A 146 8.88 8.87 5.42
C LEU A 146 9.66 7.54 5.43
N SER A 147 9.71 6.84 4.29
CA SER A 147 10.38 5.53 4.21
C SER A 147 11.86 5.59 4.59
N GLU A 148 12.61 6.58 4.08
CA GLU A 148 14.03 6.71 4.42
C GLU A 148 14.23 7.07 5.91
N ARG A 149 13.33 7.86 6.51
CA ARG A 149 13.38 8.15 7.95
C ARG A 149 13.12 6.90 8.80
N VAL A 150 12.12 6.09 8.43
CA VAL A 150 11.86 4.81 9.11
C VAL A 150 13.11 3.96 9.05
N LYS A 151 13.73 3.83 7.88
CA LYS A 151 14.95 3.06 7.67
C LYS A 151 16.13 3.52 8.53
N VAL A 152 16.34 4.84 8.64
CA VAL A 152 17.38 5.41 9.51
C VAL A 152 17.10 5.15 10.99
N ASN A 153 15.83 5.15 11.40
CA ASN A 153 15.41 4.94 12.79
C ASN A 153 15.26 3.46 13.18
N LEU A 154 15.52 2.51 12.26
CA LEU A 154 15.43 1.08 12.57
C LEU A 154 16.46 0.68 13.61
N SER A 155 16.04 -0.17 14.54
CA SER A 155 16.97 -0.87 15.43
C SER A 155 17.92 -1.75 14.63
N GLU A 156 19.17 -1.85 15.07
CA GLU A 156 20.18 -2.75 14.49
C GLU A 156 19.73 -4.23 14.51
N ASP A 157 18.83 -4.59 15.42
CA ASP A 157 18.27 -5.93 15.54
C ASP A 157 17.20 -6.25 14.47
N ILE A 158 16.72 -5.25 13.72
CA ILE A 158 15.69 -5.42 12.69
C ILE A 158 16.37 -5.37 11.31
N SER A 159 16.54 -6.55 10.70
CA SER A 159 17.00 -6.63 9.31
C SER A 159 15.91 -6.16 8.35
N MET A 160 16.27 -5.29 7.41
CA MET A 160 15.41 -4.83 6.33
C MET A 160 16.04 -5.11 4.97
N VAL A 161 15.25 -5.67 4.05
CA VAL A 161 15.66 -5.97 2.67
C VAL A 161 14.64 -5.43 1.68
N GLY A 162 15.05 -5.18 0.44
CA GLY A 162 14.11 -4.83 -0.63
C GLY A 162 13.30 -6.04 -1.11
N GLU A 163 12.12 -5.79 -1.67
CA GLU A 163 11.29 -6.83 -2.29
C GLU A 163 12.03 -7.59 -3.40
N ARG A 164 11.91 -8.93 -3.38
CA ARG A 164 12.48 -9.84 -4.38
C ARG A 164 11.48 -10.87 -4.92
N SER A 165 10.27 -10.90 -4.36
CA SER A 165 9.22 -11.85 -4.71
C SER A 165 7.86 -11.17 -4.61
N VAL A 166 6.99 -11.51 -5.56
CA VAL A 166 5.60 -11.05 -5.62
C VAL A 166 4.82 -11.59 -4.43
N ASP A 167 3.94 -10.75 -3.89
CA ASP A 167 3.06 -11.07 -2.78
C ASP A 167 1.81 -10.21 -2.86
N ASN A 168 0.65 -10.80 -2.55
CA ASN A 168 -0.64 -10.14 -2.69
C ASN A 168 -1.00 -9.21 -1.52
N THR A 169 -0.37 -9.38 -0.34
CA THR A 169 -0.81 -8.72 0.89
C THR A 169 -0.79 -7.19 0.79
N VAL A 170 0.18 -6.63 0.07
CA VAL A 170 0.23 -5.18 -0.16
C VAL A 170 -0.48 -4.81 -1.46
N GLU A 171 -0.09 -5.45 -2.56
CA GLU A 171 -0.47 -5.02 -3.91
C GLU A 171 -1.98 -5.00 -4.13
N VAL A 172 -2.74 -5.96 -3.59
CA VAL A 172 -4.19 -6.06 -3.82
C VAL A 172 -4.98 -4.87 -3.27
N ILE A 173 -4.39 -4.11 -2.32
CA ILE A 173 -5.01 -2.95 -1.68
C ILE A 173 -4.71 -1.66 -2.46
N MET A 174 -3.54 -1.61 -3.12
CA MET A 174 -3.00 -0.40 -3.75
C MET A 174 -3.93 0.23 -4.81
N PRO A 175 -4.61 -0.52 -5.70
CA PRO A 175 -5.52 0.07 -6.68
C PRO A 175 -6.70 0.82 -6.05
N LEU A 176 -7.24 0.34 -4.91
CA LEU A 176 -8.30 1.07 -4.22
C LEU A 176 -7.79 2.35 -3.57
N ILE A 177 -6.57 2.32 -3.01
CA ILE A 177 -5.93 3.54 -2.49
C ILE A 177 -5.80 4.57 -3.61
N ALA A 178 -5.27 4.17 -4.77
CA ALA A 178 -5.07 5.08 -5.90
C ALA A 178 -6.38 5.70 -6.42
N VAL A 179 -7.48 4.94 -6.48
CA VAL A 179 -8.79 5.47 -6.92
C VAL A 179 -9.47 6.33 -5.87
N MET A 180 -9.38 5.95 -4.59
CA MET A 180 -10.12 6.60 -3.50
C MET A 180 -9.37 7.78 -2.86
N TYR A 181 -8.04 7.83 -3.01
CA TYR A 181 -7.12 8.82 -2.46
C TYR A 181 -6.04 9.21 -3.51
N PRO A 182 -6.42 9.79 -4.66
CA PRO A 182 -5.48 9.99 -5.78
C PRO A 182 -4.29 10.91 -5.46
N ASP A 183 -4.42 11.83 -4.50
CA ASP A 183 -3.36 12.76 -4.11
C ASP A 183 -2.44 12.24 -2.99
N VAL A 184 -2.69 11.04 -2.48
CA VAL A 184 -1.92 10.47 -1.35
C VAL A 184 -0.60 9.87 -1.82
N LYS A 185 0.43 9.93 -0.98
CA LYS A 185 1.63 9.12 -1.15
C LYS A 185 1.48 7.75 -0.47
N TRP A 186 2.24 6.76 -0.92
CA TRP A 186 2.23 5.44 -0.28
C TRP A 186 3.55 5.10 0.41
N ALA A 187 3.50 4.29 1.45
CA ALA A 187 4.65 3.54 1.93
C ALA A 187 4.19 2.13 2.31
N ALA A 188 5.04 1.12 2.08
CA ALA A 188 4.62 -0.25 2.33
C ALA A 188 5.77 -1.16 2.75
N TRP A 189 5.43 -2.11 3.63
CA TRP A 189 6.36 -3.12 4.14
C TRP A 189 5.65 -4.45 4.34
N ARG A 190 6.37 -5.56 4.15
CA ARG A 190 5.97 -6.87 4.68
C ARG A 190 6.71 -7.16 5.97
N LEU A 191 5.98 -7.54 7.00
CA LEU A 191 6.51 -7.74 8.34
C LEU A 191 6.53 -9.24 8.69
N PRO A 192 7.59 -9.75 9.34
CA PRO A 192 7.60 -11.10 9.88
C PRO A 192 6.58 -11.26 11.00
N SER A 193 6.02 -12.46 11.12
CA SER A 193 5.01 -12.81 12.15
C SER A 193 5.62 -13.05 13.54
N ASP A 194 6.45 -12.12 14.01
CA ASP A 194 7.13 -12.18 15.32
C ASP A 194 7.23 -10.81 16.00
N LYS A 195 7.94 -10.74 17.14
CA LYS A 195 8.08 -9.53 17.96
C LYS A 195 8.73 -8.35 17.23
N SER A 196 9.54 -8.59 16.20
CA SER A 196 10.16 -7.52 15.42
C SER A 196 9.12 -6.68 14.68
N SER A 197 7.97 -7.25 14.30
CA SER A 197 6.85 -6.48 13.71
C SER A 197 6.26 -5.46 14.67
N ILE A 198 6.16 -5.81 15.95
CA ILE A 198 5.68 -4.91 17.01
C ILE A 198 6.67 -3.76 17.19
N GLU A 199 7.96 -4.08 17.22
CA GLU A 199 9.01 -3.07 17.36
C GLU A 199 9.09 -2.13 16.15
N PHE A 200 8.99 -2.69 14.94
CA PHE A 200 8.84 -1.91 13.71
C PHE A 200 7.64 -0.96 13.78
N GLY A 201 6.49 -1.44 14.26
CA GLY A 201 5.29 -0.62 14.44
C GLY A 201 5.50 0.57 15.39
N LYS A 202 6.27 0.40 16.47
CA LYS A 202 6.62 1.50 17.38
C LYS A 202 7.53 2.52 16.71
N ILE A 203 8.55 2.07 15.99
CA ILE A 203 9.49 2.93 15.24
C ILE A 203 8.74 3.71 14.16
N LEU A 204 7.82 3.04 13.45
CA LEU A 204 6.97 3.69 12.46
C LEU A 204 6.10 4.78 13.12
N ALA A 205 5.47 4.48 14.25
CA ALA A 205 4.61 5.43 14.94
C ALA A 205 5.38 6.64 15.48
N SER A 206 6.59 6.47 16.02
CA SER A 206 7.43 7.60 16.45
C SER A 206 7.88 8.44 15.26
N THR A 207 8.33 7.78 14.18
CA THR A 207 8.77 8.47 12.96
C THR A 207 7.65 9.29 12.33
N VAL A 208 6.43 8.74 12.23
CA VAL A 208 5.25 9.48 11.72
C VAL A 208 4.97 10.71 12.58
N LYS A 209 5.02 10.59 13.92
CA LYS A 209 4.80 11.73 14.83
C LYS A 209 5.82 12.86 14.61
N GLU A 210 7.08 12.53 14.38
CA GLU A 210 8.14 13.51 14.09
C GLU A 210 7.90 14.27 12.78
N THR A 211 7.29 13.62 11.78
CA THR A 211 6.97 14.27 10.51
C THR A 211 5.77 15.23 10.58
N GLY A 212 4.88 15.05 11.56
CA GLY A 212 3.63 15.82 11.66
C GLY A 212 2.62 15.57 10.53
N LYS A 213 2.86 14.58 9.66
CA LYS A 213 2.00 14.26 8.51
C LYS A 213 0.68 13.64 8.95
N ARG A 214 -0.38 13.90 8.16
CA ARG A 214 -1.65 13.19 8.28
C ARG A 214 -1.54 11.83 7.60
N VAL A 215 -1.47 10.77 8.41
CA VAL A 215 -1.20 9.41 7.94
C VAL A 215 -2.33 8.48 8.37
N ALA A 216 -2.67 7.53 7.49
CA ALA A 216 -3.45 6.34 7.88
C ALA A 216 -2.64 5.07 7.65
N VAL A 217 -2.87 4.05 8.48
CA VAL A 217 -2.17 2.76 8.44
C VAL A 217 -3.15 1.64 8.18
N ILE A 218 -2.82 0.77 7.23
CA ILE A 218 -3.58 -0.43 6.91
C ILE A 218 -2.77 -1.64 7.31
N GLY A 219 -3.30 -2.46 8.20
CA GLY A 219 -2.84 -3.82 8.45
C GLY A 219 -3.54 -4.77 7.49
N SER A 220 -2.78 -5.46 6.65
CA SER A 220 -3.28 -6.41 5.66
C SER A 220 -3.17 -7.83 6.20
N THR A 221 -4.31 -8.43 6.54
CA THR A 221 -4.38 -9.82 6.98
C THR A 221 -5.76 -10.39 6.71
N ASP A 222 -5.79 -11.60 6.16
CA ASP A 222 -6.96 -12.45 6.28
C ASP A 222 -7.05 -12.99 7.72
N LEU A 223 -8.23 -13.48 8.11
CA LEU A 223 -8.44 -14.10 9.41
C LEU A 223 -8.23 -15.62 9.32
N THR A 224 -9.28 -16.40 9.54
CA THR A 224 -9.16 -17.85 9.59
C THR A 224 -9.27 -18.47 8.19
N HIS A 225 -8.23 -19.17 7.77
CA HIS A 225 -8.30 -20.09 6.63
C HIS A 225 -8.84 -21.45 7.12
N TYR A 226 -10.14 -21.66 6.94
CA TYR A 226 -10.84 -22.86 7.39
C TYR A 226 -10.95 -23.92 6.28
N GLY A 227 -10.78 -25.19 6.65
CA GLY A 227 -11.07 -26.32 5.78
C GLY A 227 -9.93 -27.32 5.69
N ALA A 228 -10.23 -28.49 5.11
CA ALA A 228 -9.28 -29.58 4.98
C ALA A 228 -8.00 -29.16 4.20
N ASN A 229 -8.15 -28.29 3.19
CA ASN A 229 -7.04 -27.77 2.39
C ASN A 229 -6.05 -26.91 3.21
N TYR A 230 -6.47 -26.39 4.35
CA TYR A 230 -5.64 -25.58 5.26
C TYR A 230 -5.21 -26.35 6.51
N GLY A 231 -5.56 -27.64 6.60
CA GLY A 231 -5.28 -28.45 7.79
C GLY A 231 -5.97 -27.94 9.06
N PHE A 232 -6.99 -27.08 8.93
CA PHE A 232 -7.65 -26.43 10.05
C PHE A 232 -9.17 -26.64 10.02
N THR A 233 -9.63 -27.61 10.79
CA THR A 233 -11.05 -27.97 10.95
C THR A 233 -11.37 -28.24 12.43
N PRO A 234 -11.32 -27.23 13.32
CA PRO A 234 -11.60 -27.41 14.74
C PRO A 234 -13.00 -27.98 14.97
N ARG A 235 -13.14 -28.96 15.88
CA ARG A 235 -14.38 -29.73 16.07
C ARG A 235 -15.59 -28.87 16.46
N GLU A 236 -15.37 -27.73 17.11
CA GLU A 236 -16.43 -26.81 17.52
C GLU A 236 -17.17 -26.18 16.33
N SER A 237 -16.52 -26.05 15.17
CA SER A 237 -17.10 -25.46 13.95
C SER A 237 -18.11 -26.37 13.23
N LEU A 238 -18.18 -27.67 13.57
CA LEU A 238 -19.09 -28.63 12.94
C LEU A 238 -20.49 -28.64 13.56
N LYS A 239 -20.70 -27.96 14.69
CA LYS A 239 -21.95 -28.00 15.46
C LYS A 239 -22.89 -26.81 15.20
N SER A 240 -22.49 -25.85 14.37
CA SER A 240 -23.33 -24.75 13.91
C SER A 240 -22.79 -24.25 12.57
N PRO A 241 -23.21 -24.88 11.45
CA PRO A 241 -22.89 -24.40 10.11
C PRO A 241 -23.59 -23.08 9.77
#